data_AF-A0A086LP94-F1
#
_entry.id   AF-A0A086LP94-F1
#
_cell.length_a   1.000
_cell.length_b   1.000
_cell.length_c   1.000
_cell.angle_alpha   90.00
_cell.angle_beta   90.00
_cell.angle_gamma   90.00
#
_symmetry.space_group_name_H-M   'P 1'
#
loop_
_entity.id
_entity.type
_entity.pdbx_description
1 polymer ?
#
loop_
_entity_poly.entity_id
_entity_poly.type
_entity_poly.pdbx_seq_one_letter_code
_entity_poly.pdbx_strand_id
1 'polypeptide(L)'
;GKVAEGIDFDRHFGRCVVLFGVPFQYTLSRVLKARLDFIREHYQIPDNEFLTFDAMRQAAQCVGRVIRSKNDYGLMIFADARYSRIDKRSKLPPWILKHLDNAHLALNTETAISVARTFLRHMSQPPPPPSASRLDARQLQQPQQQQCWELVRRTLHLSANSCVPAQPKEVGEGVPSGVKTADEKQKPPTGDGQ
;
A
#
# COMPACT_ATOMS: atom_id res chain seq x y z
N GLY A 1 19.04 0.86 7.96
CA GLY A 1 20.14 0.75 6.97
C GLY A 1 19.61 1.12 5.60
N LYS A 2 20.45 1.61 4.67
CA LYS A 2 20.01 2.18 3.37
C LYS A 2 19.11 1.25 2.55
N VAL A 3 19.33 -0.06 2.64
CA VAL A 3 18.55 -1.11 1.94
C VAL A 3 17.08 -1.14 2.38
N ALA A 4 16.78 -0.86 3.65
CA ALA A 4 15.40 -0.84 4.17
C ALA A 4 14.69 0.50 3.94
N GLU A 5 15.40 1.53 3.46
CA GLU A 5 14.83 2.86 3.20
C GLU A 5 14.50 3.07 1.72
N GLY A 6 15.26 2.47 0.79
CA GLY A 6 15.15 2.74 -0.64
C GLY A 6 14.68 1.58 -1.52
N ILE A 7 14.51 0.37 -0.98
CA ILE A 7 14.09 -0.79 -1.79
C ILE A 7 12.60 -1.01 -1.64
N ASP A 8 11.92 -0.99 -2.78
CA ASP A 8 10.49 -1.24 -2.89
C ASP A 8 10.26 -2.64 -3.46
N PHE A 9 9.59 -3.50 -2.69
CA PHE A 9 9.30 -4.89 -3.03
C PHE A 9 7.95 -5.02 -3.74
N ASP A 10 7.86 -4.73 -5.05
CA ASP A 10 6.56 -4.73 -5.73
C ASP A 10 5.86 -6.11 -5.75
N ARG A 11 4.54 -6.12 -5.50
CA ARG A 11 3.60 -7.26 -5.57
C ARG A 11 4.08 -8.56 -4.89
N HIS A 12 4.82 -9.38 -5.65
CA HIS A 12 5.23 -10.73 -5.26
C HIS A 12 6.57 -10.73 -4.53
N PHE A 13 7.34 -9.67 -4.70
CA PHE A 13 8.55 -9.46 -3.93
C PHE A 13 8.11 -9.08 -2.51
N GLY A 14 8.56 -9.84 -1.50
CA GLY A 14 8.23 -9.54 -0.11
C GLY A 14 6.87 -10.05 0.39
N ARG A 15 6.38 -11.24 0.00
CA ARG A 15 5.15 -11.83 0.59
C ARG A 15 5.23 -12.11 2.10
N CYS A 16 6.43 -12.19 2.65
CA CYS A 16 6.65 -12.34 4.09
C CYS A 16 7.80 -11.44 4.53
N VAL A 17 7.57 -10.66 5.58
CA VAL A 17 8.60 -9.89 6.28
C VAL A 17 8.78 -10.49 7.66
N VAL A 18 10.01 -10.93 7.95
CA VAL A 18 10.40 -11.43 9.26
C VAL A 18 11.30 -10.40 9.91
N LEU A 19 10.83 -9.83 11.00
CA LEU A 19 11.58 -8.89 11.81
C LEU A 19 12.29 -9.68 12.92
N PHE A 20 13.60 -9.84 12.78
CA PHE A 20 14.43 -10.50 13.79
C PHE A 20 14.84 -9.52 14.87
N GLY A 21 14.39 -9.77 16.09
CA GLY A 21 14.71 -8.92 17.22
C GLY A 21 14.03 -7.54 17.18
N VAL A 22 14.30 -6.75 18.22
CA VAL A 22 13.91 -5.34 18.29
C VAL A 22 15.12 -4.48 17.88
N PRO A 23 14.98 -3.57 16.90
CA PRO A 23 16.10 -2.78 16.37
C PRO A 23 16.48 -1.64 17.33
N PHE A 24 17.14 -1.98 18.44
CA PHE A 24 17.65 -1.00 19.39
C PHE A 24 18.92 -0.33 18.88
N GLN A 25 19.01 0.99 19.11
CA GLN A 25 20.23 1.74 18.88
C GLN A 25 21.28 1.41 19.93
N TYR A 26 22.55 1.57 19.56
CA TYR A 26 23.68 1.36 20.47
C TYR A 26 23.68 2.38 21.61
N THR A 27 23.34 1.92 22.82
CA THR A 27 23.10 2.77 24.00
C THR A 27 24.36 3.42 24.57
N LEU A 28 25.54 2.85 24.33
CA LEU A 28 26.81 3.39 24.84
C LEU A 28 27.41 4.48 23.94
N SER A 29 26.69 4.93 22.91
CA SER A 29 27.11 6.06 22.07
C SER A 29 27.03 7.38 22.84
N ARG A 30 28.10 8.18 22.80
CA ARG A 30 28.14 9.51 23.42
C ARG A 30 27.09 10.46 22.84
N VAL A 31 26.86 10.38 21.52
CA VAL A 31 25.87 11.21 20.81
C VAL A 31 24.46 10.87 21.27
N LEU A 32 24.15 9.57 21.39
CA LEU A 32 22.85 9.13 21.87
C LEU A 32 22.64 9.51 23.33
N LYS A 33 23.67 9.35 24.18
CA LYS A 33 23.60 9.74 25.58
C LYS A 33 23.32 11.24 25.75
N ALA A 34 24.06 12.11 25.05
CA ALA A 34 23.81 13.55 25.07
C ALA A 34 22.38 13.90 24.60
N ARG A 35 21.86 13.19 23.60
CA ARG A 35 20.49 13.35 23.12
C ARG A 35 19.45 12.91 24.17
N LEU A 36 19.70 11.80 24.86
CA LEU A 36 18.84 11.30 25.93
C LEU A 36 18.83 12.26 27.12
N ASP A 37 19.99 12.78 27.52
CA ASP A 37 20.12 13.77 28.59
C ASP A 37 19.32 15.04 28.26
N PHE A 38 19.46 15.57 27.04
CA PHE A 38 18.66 16.70 26.55
C PHE A 38 17.16 16.42 26.58
N ILE A 39 16.72 15.24 26.10
CA ILE A 39 15.30 14.89 26.07
C ILE A 39 14.73 14.76 27.49
N ARG A 40 15.52 14.19 28.40
CA ARG A 40 15.14 14.02 29.80
C ARG A 40 14.98 15.38 30.49
N GLU A 41 15.91 16.30 30.28
CA GLU A 41 15.89 17.63 30.90
C GLU A 41 14.77 18.53 30.35
N HIS A 42 14.58 18.56 29.02
CA HIS A 42 13.63 19.47 28.38
C HIS A 42 12.21 18.92 28.28
N TYR A 43 12.04 17.61 28.07
CA TYR A 43 10.73 16.99 27.83
C TYR A 43 10.30 16.02 28.94
N GLN A 44 11.16 15.75 29.94
CA GLN A 44 10.85 14.87 31.07
C GLN A 44 10.47 13.44 30.65
N ILE A 45 10.91 13.01 29.47
CA ILE A 45 10.66 11.66 28.94
C ILE A 45 11.76 10.72 29.43
N PRO A 46 11.43 9.54 29.98
CA PRO A 46 12.43 8.58 30.41
C PRO A 46 13.14 7.94 29.20
N ASP A 47 14.43 7.69 29.34
CA ASP A 47 15.28 7.17 28.26
C ASP A 47 14.73 5.88 27.64
N ASN A 48 14.22 4.98 28.47
CA ASN A 48 13.70 3.70 28.02
C ASN A 48 12.46 3.86 27.12
N GLU A 49 11.63 4.89 27.37
CA GLU A 49 10.49 5.19 26.51
C GLU A 49 10.95 5.71 25.16
N PHE A 50 11.94 6.61 25.13
CA PHE A 50 12.51 7.10 23.88
C PHE A 50 13.16 5.98 23.06
N LEU A 51 13.97 5.13 23.69
CA LEU A 51 14.62 3.98 23.04
C LEU A 51 13.61 2.99 22.49
N THR A 52 12.56 2.70 23.26
CA THR A 52 11.47 1.81 22.81
C THR A 52 10.71 2.45 21.65
N PHE A 53 10.40 3.74 21.73
CA PHE A 53 9.70 4.46 20.66
C PHE A 53 10.48 4.46 19.36
N ASP A 54 11.78 4.77 19.39
CA ASP A 54 12.62 4.79 18.19
C ASP A 54 12.73 3.40 17.54
N ALA A 55 12.93 2.36 18.36
CA ALA A 55 13.00 0.98 17.87
C ALA A 55 11.67 0.51 17.26
N MET A 56 10.54 0.81 17.89
CA MET A 56 9.21 0.45 17.37
C MET A 56 8.86 1.22 16.10
N ARG A 57 9.25 2.50 16.02
CA ARG A 57 9.12 3.31 14.79
C ARG A 57 9.88 2.68 13.64
N GLN A 58 11.12 2.26 13.87
CA GLN A 58 11.97 1.67 12.84
C GLN A 58 11.45 0.28 12.41
N ALA A 59 11.01 -0.54 13.37
CA ALA A 59 10.34 -1.82 13.11
C ALA A 59 9.08 -1.64 12.25
N ALA A 60 8.20 -0.71 12.63
CA ALA A 60 6.98 -0.41 11.88
C ALA A 60 7.25 0.11 10.47
N GLN A 61 8.33 0.90 10.30
CA GLN A 61 8.75 1.38 8.99
C GLN A 61 9.18 0.23 8.08
N CYS A 62 9.92 -0.76 8.58
CA CYS A 62 10.31 -1.94 7.81
C CYS A 62 9.10 -2.78 7.43
N VAL A 63 8.20 -3.04 8.39
CA VAL A 63 7.00 -3.85 8.18
C VAL A 63 5.99 -3.17 7.25
N GLY A 64 5.86 -1.85 7.33
CA GLY A 64 4.96 -1.07 6.47
C GLY A 64 5.32 -1.10 4.98
N ARG A 65 6.52 -1.57 4.60
CA ARG A 65 6.93 -1.71 3.19
C ARG A 65 6.32 -2.94 2.50
N VAL A 66 5.70 -3.84 3.26
CA VAL A 66 5.20 -5.11 2.73
C VAL A 66 3.81 -4.99 2.10
N ILE A 67 3.02 -3.98 2.49
CA ILE A 67 1.68 -3.75 1.95
C ILE A 67 1.68 -2.40 1.23
N ARG A 68 1.49 -2.40 -0.09
CA ARG A 68 1.39 -1.16 -0.90
C ARG A 68 0.01 -0.87 -1.45
N SER A 69 -0.75 -1.90 -1.76
CA SER A 69 -2.04 -1.76 -2.42
C SER A 69 -3.10 -2.60 -1.72
N LYS A 70 -4.37 -2.23 -1.90
CA LYS A 70 -5.50 -2.99 -1.35
C LYS A 70 -5.57 -4.43 -1.86
N ASN A 71 -5.02 -4.68 -3.05
CA ASN A 71 -5.01 -6.01 -3.68
C ASN A 71 -3.77 -6.81 -3.27
N ASP A 72 -2.91 -6.26 -2.42
CA ASP A 72 -1.68 -6.89 -1.98
C ASP A 72 -1.86 -7.51 -0.60
N TYR A 73 -1.26 -8.69 -0.41
CA TYR A 73 -1.24 -9.37 0.89
C TYR A 73 0.19 -9.77 1.23
N GLY A 74 0.51 -9.64 2.52
CA GLY A 74 1.80 -9.98 3.07
C GLY A 74 1.66 -10.51 4.49
N LEU A 75 2.56 -11.41 4.86
CA LEU A 75 2.69 -11.94 6.20
C LEU A 75 3.76 -11.16 6.96
N MET A 76 3.43 -10.70 8.17
CA MET A 76 4.35 -9.97 9.05
C MET A 76 4.66 -10.83 10.26
N ILE A 77 5.93 -11.18 10.47
CA ILE A 77 6.37 -12.01 11.60
C ILE A 77 7.31 -11.19 12.48
N PHE A 78 6.95 -11.03 13.75
CA PHE A 78 7.81 -10.43 14.77
C PHE A 78 8.51 -11.55 15.55
N ALA A 79 9.75 -11.86 15.19
CA ALA A 79 10.52 -12.97 15.74
C ALA A 79 11.27 -12.54 17.02
N ASP A 80 10.55 -12.05 18.03
CA ASP A 80 11.10 -11.73 19.36
C ASP A 80 9.99 -11.69 20.43
N ALA A 81 10.21 -12.34 21.57
CA ALA A 81 9.27 -12.38 22.68
C ALA A 81 8.94 -10.98 23.27
N ARG A 82 9.85 -10.01 23.11
CA ARG A 82 9.66 -8.63 23.60
C ARG A 82 8.47 -7.94 22.94
N TYR A 83 8.11 -8.30 21.70
CA TYR A 83 6.91 -7.76 21.04
C TYR A 83 5.60 -8.20 21.71
N SER A 84 5.61 -9.30 22.48
CA SER A 84 4.44 -9.74 23.23
C SER A 84 4.11 -8.83 24.42
N ARG A 85 5.07 -8.03 24.90
CA ARG A 85 4.88 -7.15 26.03
C ARG A 85 4.07 -5.91 25.64
N ILE A 86 3.17 -5.48 26.53
CA ILE A 86 2.23 -4.36 26.28
C ILE A 86 2.96 -3.03 26.05
N ASP A 87 4.08 -2.79 26.74
CA ASP A 87 4.90 -1.58 26.61
C ASP A 87 5.42 -1.37 25.18
N LYS A 88 5.71 -2.46 24.48
CA LYS A 88 6.19 -2.44 23.10
C LYS A 88 5.04 -2.54 22.13
N ARG A 89 4.16 -3.53 22.33
CA ARG A 89 3.00 -3.77 21.46
C ARG A 89 2.15 -2.52 21.28
N SER A 90 1.86 -1.79 22.36
CA SER A 90 1.05 -0.56 22.30
C SER A 90 1.65 0.56 21.44
N LYS A 91 2.97 0.53 21.18
CA LYS A 91 3.67 1.51 20.34
C LYS A 91 3.65 1.15 18.85
N LEU A 92 3.10 -0.02 18.48
CA LEU A 92 2.86 -0.34 17.07
C LEU A 92 1.69 0.48 16.51
N PRO A 93 1.68 0.80 15.20
CA PRO A 93 0.58 1.49 14.56
C PRO A 93 -0.77 0.78 14.75
N PRO A 94 -1.89 1.52 14.93
CA PRO A 94 -3.21 0.94 15.15
C PRO A 94 -3.68 -0.02 14.04
N TRP A 95 -3.27 0.22 12.79
CA TRP A 95 -3.61 -0.65 11.67
C TRP A 95 -2.97 -2.04 11.78
N ILE A 96 -1.78 -2.17 12.38
CA ILE A 96 -1.17 -3.48 12.67
C ILE A 96 -1.90 -4.13 13.85
N LEU A 97 -2.15 -3.34 14.90
CA LEU A 97 -2.77 -3.84 16.13
C LEU A 97 -4.18 -4.39 15.91
N LYS A 98 -4.95 -3.80 14.99
CA LYS A 98 -6.28 -4.28 14.61
C LYS A 98 -6.25 -5.70 14.01
N HIS A 99 -5.13 -6.08 13.38
CA HIS A 99 -4.94 -7.38 12.74
C HIS A 99 -4.05 -8.33 13.55
N LEU A 100 -3.65 -7.92 14.76
CA LEU A 100 -2.84 -8.73 15.67
C LEU A 100 -3.74 -9.39 16.72
N ASP A 101 -4.30 -10.55 16.37
CA ASP A 101 -5.14 -11.32 17.29
C ASP A 101 -4.33 -11.89 18.46
N ASN A 102 -4.97 -12.00 19.63
CA ASN A 102 -4.33 -12.58 20.82
C ASN A 102 -3.93 -14.05 20.61
N ALA A 103 -4.59 -14.77 19.72
CA ALA A 103 -4.25 -16.14 19.33
C ALA A 103 -2.90 -16.25 18.62
N HIS A 104 -2.41 -15.16 18.02
CA HIS A 104 -1.15 -15.11 17.26
C HIS A 104 0.01 -14.52 18.07
N LEU A 105 -0.16 -14.35 19.39
CA LEU A 105 0.90 -13.90 20.28
C LEU A 105 1.70 -15.09 20.81
N ALA A 106 3.01 -14.91 21.00
CA ALA A 106 3.91 -15.90 21.60
C ALA A 106 3.80 -17.30 20.96
N LEU A 107 3.64 -17.36 19.63
CA LEU A 107 3.59 -18.60 18.88
C LEU A 107 4.94 -19.32 18.90
N ASN A 108 4.90 -20.64 18.95
CA ASN A 108 6.07 -21.47 18.65
C ASN A 108 6.32 -21.51 17.12
N THR A 109 7.50 -21.93 16.70
CA THR A 109 7.86 -21.93 15.28
C THR A 109 6.94 -22.82 14.43
N GLU A 110 6.54 -23.98 14.94
CA GLU A 110 5.69 -24.93 14.20
C GLU A 110 4.27 -24.41 13.97
N THR A 111 3.66 -23.83 15.01
CA THR A 111 2.34 -23.18 14.93
C THR A 111 2.40 -21.95 14.03
N ALA A 112 3.45 -21.13 14.13
CA ALA A 112 3.66 -19.99 13.23
C ALA A 112 3.71 -20.44 11.76
N ILE A 113 4.42 -21.54 11.44
CA ILE A 113 4.47 -22.11 10.09
C ILE A 113 3.09 -22.64 9.66
N SER A 114 2.33 -23.25 10.57
CA SER A 114 0.96 -23.71 10.29
C SER A 114 0.00 -22.56 9.96
N VAL A 115 0.03 -21.50 10.77
CA VAL A 115 -0.76 -20.27 10.56
C VAL A 115 -0.36 -19.59 9.25
N ALA A 116 0.94 -19.46 8.98
CA ALA A 116 1.47 -18.87 7.75
C ALA A 116 0.98 -19.63 6.50
N ARG A 117 1.05 -20.97 6.50
CA ARG A 117 0.56 -21.78 5.38
C ARG A 117 -0.93 -21.61 5.15
N THR A 118 -1.72 -21.59 6.23
CA THR A 118 -3.18 -21.41 6.15
C THR A 118 -3.53 -20.04 5.59
N PHE A 119 -2.88 -18.98 6.09
CA PHE A 119 -3.06 -17.61 5.62
C PHE A 119 -2.74 -17.48 4.12
N LEU A 120 -1.56 -17.96 3.69
CA LEU A 120 -1.14 -17.83 2.29
C LEU A 120 -2.06 -18.58 1.32
N ARG A 121 -2.56 -19.76 1.70
CA ARG A 121 -3.51 -20.54 0.89
C ARG A 121 -4.89 -19.87 0.77
N HIS A 122 -5.34 -19.21 1.83
CA HIS A 122 -6.62 -18.51 1.84
C HIS A 122 -6.54 -17.21 1.02
N MET A 123 -5.46 -16.44 1.18
CA MET A 123 -5.28 -15.16 0.50
C MET A 123 -4.90 -15.31 -0.99
N SER A 124 -4.40 -16.48 -1.42
CA SER A 124 -4.06 -16.74 -2.82
C SER A 124 -5.27 -17.04 -3.71
N GLN A 125 -6.49 -17.04 -3.16
CA GLN A 125 -7.72 -17.22 -3.94
C GLN A 125 -8.09 -15.93 -4.67
N PRO A 126 -8.72 -16.01 -5.86
CA PRO A 126 -9.19 -14.81 -6.56
C PRO A 126 -10.18 -14.06 -5.65
N PRO A 127 -10.04 -12.73 -5.50
CA PRO A 127 -10.91 -11.96 -4.63
C PRO A 127 -12.36 -12.09 -5.12
N PRO A 128 -13.33 -12.27 -4.20
CA PRO A 128 -14.74 -12.27 -4.59
C PRO A 128 -15.10 -10.94 -5.25
N PRO A 129 -16.03 -10.94 -6.22
CA PRO A 129 -16.46 -9.72 -6.88
C PRO A 129 -16.93 -8.70 -5.82
N PRO A 130 -16.60 -7.40 -5.97
CA PRO A 130 -16.89 -6.43 -4.93
C PRO A 130 -18.40 -6.29 -4.75
N SER A 131 -18.91 -6.61 -3.56
CA SER A 131 -20.35 -6.45 -3.23
C SER A 131 -20.84 -5.00 -3.35
N ALA A 132 -19.92 -4.03 -3.26
CA ALA A 132 -20.20 -2.61 -3.40
C ALA A 132 -20.38 -2.13 -4.85
N SER A 133 -19.73 -2.79 -5.82
CA SER A 133 -19.99 -2.55 -7.24
C SER A 133 -21.07 -3.54 -7.69
N ARG A 134 -22.34 -3.15 -7.51
CA ARG A 134 -23.49 -3.89 -8.10
C ARG A 134 -23.42 -4.01 -9.63
N LEU A 135 -22.46 -3.34 -10.25
CA LEU A 135 -22.19 -3.33 -11.67
C LEU A 135 -20.80 -3.88 -11.92
N ASP A 136 -20.72 -5.02 -12.59
CA ASP A 136 -19.47 -5.58 -13.09
C ASP A 136 -18.95 -4.72 -14.25
N ALA A 137 -17.62 -4.55 -14.38
CA ALA A 137 -17.03 -3.83 -15.50
C ALA A 137 -17.42 -4.41 -16.88
N ARG A 138 -17.81 -5.70 -16.93
CA ARG A 138 -18.35 -6.37 -18.12
C ARG A 138 -19.78 -5.92 -18.46
N GLN A 139 -20.57 -5.49 -17.48
CA GLN A 139 -21.93 -4.99 -17.70
C GLN A 139 -21.95 -3.56 -18.28
N LEU A 140 -20.81 -2.88 -18.29
CA LEU A 140 -20.61 -1.60 -18.96
C LEU A 140 -20.26 -1.74 -20.45
N GLN A 141 -20.11 -2.96 -20.98
CA GLN A 141 -19.89 -3.20 -22.41
C GLN A 141 -21.21 -3.04 -23.20
N GLN A 142 -21.14 -2.49 -24.41
CA GLN A 142 -22.29 -2.25 -25.29
C GLN A 142 -22.80 -3.60 -25.82
N PRO A 143 -23.83 -4.20 -25.18
CA PRO A 143 -25.22 -3.72 -25.21
C PRO A 143 -25.90 -3.49 -23.83
N GLN A 144 -25.22 -3.79 -22.72
CA GLN A 144 -25.84 -3.84 -21.38
C GLN A 144 -25.68 -2.54 -20.56
N GLN A 145 -24.92 -1.59 -21.12
CA GLN A 145 -24.67 -0.26 -20.54
C GLN A 145 -25.96 0.54 -20.28
N GLN A 146 -26.98 0.40 -21.14
CA GLN A 146 -28.26 1.10 -20.98
C GLN A 146 -29.03 0.63 -19.74
N GLN A 147 -29.01 -0.69 -19.46
CA GLN A 147 -29.66 -1.28 -18.29
C GLN A 147 -28.96 -0.84 -16.98
N CYS A 148 -27.63 -0.76 -17.01
CA CYS A 148 -26.84 -0.23 -15.90
C CYS A 148 -27.20 1.24 -15.60
N TRP A 149 -27.31 2.06 -16.64
CA TRP A 149 -27.70 3.48 -16.49
C TRP A 149 -29.10 3.64 -15.92
N GLU A 150 -30.03 2.77 -16.30
CA GLU A 150 -31.39 2.80 -15.77
C GLU A 150 -31.44 2.38 -14.30
N LEU A 151 -30.65 1.37 -13.89
CA LEU A 151 -30.53 0.96 -12.50
C LEU A 151 -29.93 2.07 -11.61
N VAL A 152 -28.91 2.78 -12.10
CA VAL A 152 -28.30 3.92 -11.41
C VAL A 152 -29.32 5.06 -11.28
N ARG A 153 -30.03 5.39 -12.36
CA ARG A 153 -31.10 6.41 -12.35
C ARG A 153 -32.18 6.10 -11.31
N ARG A 154 -32.62 4.84 -11.22
CA ARG A 154 -33.62 4.38 -10.25
C ARG A 154 -33.11 4.42 -8.81
N THR A 155 -31.84 4.09 -8.59
CA THR A 155 -31.24 4.07 -7.24
C THR A 155 -31.01 5.49 -6.71
N LEU A 156 -30.68 6.43 -7.59
CA LEU A 156 -30.34 7.81 -7.22
C LEU A 156 -31.50 8.81 -7.42
N HIS A 157 -32.69 8.35 -7.82
CA HIS A 157 -33.88 9.16 -8.07
C HIS A 157 -33.65 10.37 -9.01
N LEU A 158 -32.88 10.20 -10.10
CA LEU A 158 -32.65 11.28 -11.07
C LEU A 158 -33.83 11.46 -12.04
N SER A 159 -34.15 12.71 -12.38
CA SER A 159 -35.14 13.03 -13.41
C SER A 159 -34.67 12.60 -14.80
N ALA A 160 -35.61 12.15 -15.65
CA ALA A 160 -35.34 11.57 -16.96
C ALA A 160 -34.54 12.48 -17.92
N ASN A 161 -34.56 13.80 -17.70
CA ASN A 161 -34.02 14.80 -18.60
C ASN A 161 -32.53 15.15 -18.34
N SER A 162 -31.90 14.58 -17.33
CA SER A 162 -30.52 14.94 -16.92
C SER A 162 -29.41 14.08 -17.54
N CYS A 163 -29.75 12.97 -18.22
CA CYS A 163 -28.74 12.01 -18.67
C CYS A 163 -29.16 11.34 -19.98
N VAL A 164 -28.66 11.87 -21.11
CA VAL A 164 -28.68 11.20 -22.40
C VAL A 164 -27.31 10.52 -22.58
N PRO A 165 -27.23 9.19 -22.77
CA PRO A 165 -25.97 8.55 -23.09
C PRO A 165 -25.47 9.08 -24.44
N ALA A 166 -24.23 9.59 -24.47
CA ALA A 166 -23.59 10.00 -25.71
C ALA A 166 -23.55 8.81 -26.67
N GLN A 167 -24.12 8.98 -27.86
CA GLN A 167 -24.11 7.98 -28.93
C GLN A 167 -22.65 7.71 -29.35
N PRO A 168 -22.24 6.44 -29.56
CA PRO A 168 -20.91 6.13 -30.06
C PRO A 168 -20.75 6.73 -31.46
N LYS A 169 -19.72 7.56 -31.68
CA LYS A 169 -19.34 8.00 -33.02
C LYS A 169 -18.85 6.78 -33.80
N GLU A 170 -19.52 6.44 -34.89
CA GLU A 170 -19.01 5.43 -35.83
C GLU A 170 -17.65 5.87 -36.36
N VAL A 171 -16.64 5.03 -36.15
CA VAL A 171 -15.35 5.15 -36.85
C VAL A 171 -15.60 4.64 -38.26
N GLY A 172 -15.90 5.55 -39.18
CA GLY A 172 -15.99 5.24 -40.60
C GLY A 172 -14.61 4.87 -41.15
N GLU A 173 -14.44 3.61 -41.53
CA GLU A 173 -13.45 3.22 -42.53
C GLU A 173 -13.85 3.84 -43.88
N GLY A 174 -12.97 4.64 -44.44
CA GLY A 174 -13.22 5.31 -45.72
C GLY A 174 -12.07 6.22 -46.11
N VAL A 175 -10.98 5.61 -46.61
CA VAL A 175 -9.96 6.31 -47.41
C VAL A 175 -10.63 6.84 -48.69
N PRO A 176 -10.40 8.10 -49.09
CA PRO A 176 -9.71 8.28 -50.36
C PRO A 176 -8.64 9.39 -50.35
N SER A 177 -7.52 9.01 -50.95
CA SER A 177 -6.49 9.77 -51.67
C SER A 177 -6.83 11.22 -52.06
N GLY A 178 -5.95 12.15 -51.68
CA GLY A 178 -5.98 13.54 -52.14
C GLY A 178 -4.70 14.28 -51.77
N VAL A 179 -3.64 14.06 -52.55
CA VAL A 179 -2.39 14.84 -52.53
C VAL A 179 -2.69 16.31 -52.81
N LYS A 180 -2.20 17.23 -51.97
CA LYS A 180 -1.63 18.55 -52.34
C LYS A 180 -1.00 19.27 -51.12
N THR A 181 0.33 19.28 -51.13
CA THR A 181 1.29 20.34 -50.77
C THR A 181 0.79 21.60 -50.03
N ALA A 182 1.45 21.96 -48.92
CA ALA A 182 2.29 23.17 -48.81
C ALA A 182 2.87 23.40 -47.39
N ASP A 183 4.18 23.60 -47.38
CA ASP A 183 5.00 24.46 -46.50
C ASP A 183 5.17 24.19 -45.01
N GLU A 184 6.38 23.68 -44.75
CA GLU A 184 7.13 23.57 -43.52
C GLU A 184 7.73 24.94 -43.13
N LYS A 185 7.38 25.46 -41.93
CA LYS A 185 8.10 26.59 -41.34
C LYS A 185 8.93 26.15 -40.14
N GLN A 186 10.22 26.05 -40.44
CA GLN A 186 11.44 26.02 -39.63
C GLN A 186 11.38 26.52 -38.17
N LYS A 187 12.06 25.76 -37.29
CA LYS A 187 12.60 26.20 -36.00
C LYS A 187 14.14 26.27 -36.11
N PRO A 188 14.83 27.28 -35.55
CA PRO A 188 16.28 27.41 -35.69
C PRO A 188 17.04 26.58 -34.64
N PRO A 189 18.27 26.09 -34.94
CA PRO A 189 19.14 25.46 -33.97
C PRO A 189 20.19 26.41 -33.38
N THR A 190 20.51 26.16 -32.12
CA THR A 190 21.63 26.68 -31.31
C THR A 190 22.97 26.32 -31.95
N GLY A 191 23.88 27.30 -32.05
CA GLY A 191 25.27 27.07 -32.45
C GLY A 191 26.19 27.02 -31.23
N ASP A 192 26.90 25.91 -31.07
CA ASP A 192 28.15 25.81 -30.30
C ASP A 192 29.31 25.76 -31.29
N GLY A 193 30.40 26.47 -30.96
CA GLY A 193 31.66 26.39 -31.69
C GLY A 193 32.77 27.22 -31.06
N GLN A 194 33.67 26.51 -30.37
CA GLN A 194 35.05 26.85 -29.95
C GLN A 194 35.25 27.62 -28.64
#